data_AF-A0A136KG76-F1
#
_entry.id   AF-A0A136KG76-F1
#
_cell.length_a   1.000
_cell.length_b   1.000
_cell.length_c   1.000
_cell.angle_alpha   90.00
_cell.angle_beta   90.00
_cell.angle_gamma   90.00
#
_symmetry.space_group_name_H-M   'P 1'
#
loop_
_entity.id
_entity.type
_entity.pdbx_description
1 polymer ?
#
loop_
_entity_poly.entity_id
_entity_poly.type
_entity_poly.pdbx_seq_one_letter_code
_entity_poly.pdbx_strand_id
1 'polypeptide(L)'
;MRDYEVLVLVASLVCVFGLFIIGTFVSAGSRKQSWRYDLYKRLKKAKLKKVNSKPEAIAVLIEAHALFDRLLVGIGAEGSTLGERLSNMRRYFTKEDYQELREANRLRNIVVHEPETVVYAKQIKHAKSVFLNIAVKYLKHQ
;
A
#
# COMPACT_ATOMS: atom_id res chain seq x y z
N MET A 1 58.34 -8.49 12.45
CA MET A 1 57.31 -7.81 13.29
C MET A 1 56.41 -6.91 12.45
N ARG A 2 56.96 -5.95 11.68
CA ARG A 2 56.18 -5.05 10.81
C ARG A 2 55.21 -5.74 9.83
N ASP A 3 55.60 -6.85 9.21
CA ASP A 3 54.74 -7.50 8.19
C ASP A 3 53.50 -8.19 8.80
N TYR A 4 53.63 -8.72 10.02
CA TYR A 4 52.51 -9.32 10.76
C TYR A 4 51.52 -8.26 11.26
N GLU A 5 52.01 -7.10 11.68
CA GLU A 5 51.16 -5.99 12.12
C GLU A 5 50.32 -5.43 10.95
N VAL A 6 50.92 -5.29 9.77
CA VAL A 6 50.21 -4.85 8.55
C VAL A 6 49.14 -5.87 8.14
N LEU A 7 49.45 -7.17 8.18
CA LEU A 7 48.48 -8.23 7.86
C LEU A 7 47.28 -8.24 8.83
N VAL A 8 47.52 -8.04 10.12
CA VAL A 8 46.45 -7.97 11.14
C VAL A 8 45.55 -6.73 10.95
N LEU A 9 46.14 -5.59 10.57
CA LEU A 9 45.37 -4.37 10.28
C LEU A 9 44.49 -4.51 9.03
N VAL A 10 45.01 -5.11 7.96
CA VAL A 10 44.23 -5.34 6.74
C VAL A 10 43.10 -6.34 6.99
N ALA A 11 43.37 -7.43 7.71
CA ALA A 11 42.35 -8.43 8.05
C ALA A 11 41.21 -7.85 8.90
N SER A 12 41.51 -6.98 9.88
CA SER A 12 40.49 -6.36 10.72
C SER A 12 39.62 -5.37 9.93
N LEU A 13 40.19 -4.60 9.01
CA LEU A 13 39.43 -3.72 8.10
C LEU A 13 38.46 -4.50 7.21
N VAL A 14 38.88 -5.61 6.61
CA VAL A 14 38.02 -6.45 5.77
C VAL A 14 36.87 -7.05 6.59
N CYS A 15 37.14 -7.51 7.82
CA CYS A 15 36.10 -8.02 8.71
C CYS A 15 35.06 -6.94 9.08
N VAL A 16 35.51 -5.72 9.41
CA VAL A 16 34.60 -4.61 9.75
C VAL A 16 33.74 -4.21 8.56
N PHE A 17 34.32 -4.12 7.35
CA PHE A 17 33.57 -3.84 6.13
C PHE A 17 32.58 -4.97 5.79
N GLY A 18 32.98 -6.24 5.94
CA GLY A 18 32.10 -7.39 5.72
C GLY A 18 30.90 -7.39 6.66
N LEU A 19 31.10 -7.12 7.95
CA LEU A 19 30.02 -7.03 8.93
C LEU A 19 29.07 -5.87 8.65
N PHE A 20 29.58 -4.74 8.16
CA PHE A 20 28.76 -3.58 7.77
C PHE A 20 27.83 -3.91 6.59
N ILE A 21 28.34 -4.58 5.55
CA ILE A 21 27.55 -5.00 4.39
C ILE A 21 26.45 -5.99 4.81
N ILE A 22 26.78 -6.99 5.64
CA ILE A 22 25.80 -7.98 6.11
C ILE A 22 24.70 -7.32 6.95
N GLY A 23 25.06 -6.39 7.86
CA GLY A 23 24.10 -5.67 8.69
C GLY A 23 23.08 -4.86 7.89
N THR A 24 23.52 -4.20 6.80
CA THR A 24 22.62 -3.46 5.91
C THR A 24 21.67 -4.38 5.12
N PHE A 25 22.14 -5.57 4.71
CA PHE A 25 21.34 -6.53 3.94
C PHE A 25 20.28 -7.25 4.79
N VAL A 26 20.64 -7.66 6.01
CA VAL A 26 19.71 -8.34 6.94
C VAL A 26 18.58 -7.40 7.38
N SER A 27 18.86 -6.11 7.54
CA SER A 27 17.87 -5.11 7.97
C SER A 27 16.84 -4.75 6.88
N ALA A 28 17.16 -4.97 5.60
CA ALA A 28 16.28 -4.66 4.48
C ALA A 28 15.25 -5.78 4.18
N GLY A 29 15.58 -7.04 4.50
CA GLY A 29 14.74 -8.21 4.17
C GLY A 29 13.52 -8.42 5.07
N SER A 30 13.66 -8.21 6.38
CA SER A 30 12.62 -8.54 7.38
C SER A 30 11.43 -7.57 7.42
N ARG A 31 11.61 -6.34 6.93
CA ARG A 31 10.58 -5.28 6.95
C ARG A 31 9.54 -5.42 5.83
N LYS A 32 9.90 -6.04 4.69
CA LYS A 32 9.02 -6.14 3.51
C LYS A 32 7.84 -7.09 3.70
N GLN A 33 7.97 -8.12 4.53
CA GLN A 33 6.90 -9.12 4.70
C GLN A 33 5.87 -8.72 5.75
N SER A 34 6.23 -7.90 6.74
CA SER A 34 5.32 -7.52 7.83
C SER A 34 4.20 -6.57 7.37
N TRP A 35 4.50 -5.61 6.49
CA TRP A 35 3.51 -4.61 6.07
C TRP A 35 2.40 -5.21 5.21
N ARG A 36 2.72 -6.19 4.35
CA ARG A 36 1.73 -6.89 3.51
C ARG A 36 0.73 -7.66 4.38
N TYR A 37 1.24 -8.36 5.39
CA TYR A 37 0.41 -9.10 6.33
C TYR A 37 -0.49 -8.17 7.17
N ASP A 38 0.06 -7.09 7.72
CA ASP A 38 -0.72 -6.08 8.45
C ASP A 38 -1.80 -5.46 7.56
N LEU A 39 -1.44 -5.04 6.35
CA LEU A 39 -2.37 -4.46 5.39
C LEU A 39 -3.48 -5.44 5.03
N TYR A 40 -3.15 -6.70 4.75
CA TYR A 40 -4.14 -7.74 4.45
C TYR A 40 -5.12 -7.95 5.61
N LYS A 41 -4.63 -8.00 6.85
CA LYS A 41 -5.47 -8.10 8.06
C LYS A 41 -6.42 -6.91 8.17
N ARG A 42 -5.92 -5.70 7.91
CA ARG A 42 -6.72 -4.45 7.96
C ARG A 42 -7.76 -4.39 6.86
N LEU A 43 -7.42 -4.80 5.63
CA LEU A 43 -8.35 -4.91 4.51
C LEU A 43 -9.49 -5.89 4.82
N LYS A 44 -9.17 -7.06 5.38
CA LYS A 44 -10.19 -8.03 5.84
C LYS A 44 -11.09 -7.43 6.92
N LYS A 45 -10.52 -6.75 7.92
CA LYS A 45 -11.31 -6.08 8.97
C LYS A 45 -12.23 -5.01 8.39
N ALA A 46 -11.75 -4.18 7.47
CA ALA A 46 -12.55 -3.14 6.81
C ALA A 46 -13.70 -3.72 5.96
N LYS A 47 -13.50 -4.90 5.35
CA LYS A 47 -14.52 -5.61 4.58
C LYS A 47 -15.71 -6.03 5.46
N LEU A 48 -15.46 -6.42 6.71
CA LEU A 48 -16.48 -6.87 7.66
C LEU A 48 -17.28 -5.74 8.33
N LYS A 49 -16.82 -4.48 8.22
CA LYS A 49 -17.53 -3.34 8.82
C LYS A 49 -18.91 -3.16 8.19
N LYS A 50 -19.95 -3.35 9.01
CA LYS A 50 -21.34 -3.02 8.68
C LYS A 50 -21.52 -1.50 8.71
N VAL A 51 -22.44 -1.02 7.88
CA VAL A 51 -22.70 0.39 7.64
C VAL A 51 -24.21 0.58 7.64
N ASN A 52 -24.71 1.34 8.59
CA ASN A 52 -26.13 1.56 8.82
C ASN A 52 -26.57 2.98 8.43
N SER A 53 -25.63 3.90 8.27
CA SER A 53 -25.91 5.30 7.90
C SER A 53 -25.04 5.79 6.73
N LYS A 54 -25.44 6.89 6.08
CA LYS A 54 -24.65 7.55 5.03
C LYS A 54 -23.30 8.06 5.57
N PRO A 55 -23.23 8.75 6.73
CA PRO A 55 -21.95 9.18 7.30
C PRO A 55 -20.98 8.00 7.57
N GLU A 56 -21.48 6.90 8.12
CA GLU A 56 -20.68 5.68 8.29
C GLU A 56 -20.18 5.13 6.95
N ALA A 57 -21.01 5.18 5.90
CA ALA A 57 -20.64 4.72 4.56
C ALA A 57 -19.47 5.53 4.02
N ILE A 58 -19.51 6.85 4.19
CA ILE A 58 -18.46 7.77 3.77
C ILE A 58 -17.17 7.49 4.55
N ALA A 59 -17.26 7.33 5.88
CA ALA A 59 -16.10 7.04 6.72
C ALA A 59 -15.39 5.75 6.31
N VAL A 60 -16.14 4.67 6.04
CA VAL A 60 -15.53 3.40 5.61
C VAL A 60 -15.02 3.44 4.17
N LEU A 61 -15.57 4.32 3.30
CA LEU A 61 -15.03 4.56 1.97
C LEU A 61 -13.67 5.28 2.05
N ILE A 62 -13.56 6.31 2.89
CA ILE A 62 -12.29 7.03 3.13
C ILE A 62 -11.23 6.07 3.70
N GLU A 63 -11.61 5.20 4.65
CA GLU A 63 -10.71 4.17 5.17
C GLU A 63 -10.27 3.19 4.08
N ALA A 64 -11.18 2.69 3.25
CA ALA A 64 -10.85 1.78 2.16
C ALA A 64 -9.91 2.42 1.15
N HIS A 65 -10.15 3.68 0.78
CA HIS A 65 -9.26 4.48 -0.05
C HIS A 65 -7.86 4.59 0.58
N ALA A 66 -7.77 4.92 1.88
CA ALA A 66 -6.49 5.04 2.57
C ALA A 66 -5.72 3.70 2.65
N LEU A 67 -6.41 2.57 2.81
CA LEU A 67 -5.80 1.24 2.78
C LEU A 67 -5.29 0.90 1.37
N PHE A 68 -6.04 1.26 0.33
CA PHE A 68 -5.60 1.09 -1.06
C PHE A 68 -4.38 1.97 -1.37
N ASP A 69 -4.37 3.21 -0.88
CA ASP A 69 -3.21 4.09 -1.05
C ASP A 69 -1.94 3.51 -0.40
N ARG A 70 -2.09 2.93 0.80
CA ARG A 70 -0.98 2.21 1.46
C ARG A 70 -0.51 1.00 0.66
N LEU A 71 -1.40 0.32 -0.06
CA LEU A 71 -1.00 -0.75 -0.98
C LEU A 71 -0.08 -0.17 -2.06
N LEU A 72 -0.52 0.89 -2.74
CA LEU A 72 0.23 1.54 -3.82
C LEU A 72 1.61 2.00 -3.33
N VAL A 73 1.67 2.69 -2.20
CA VAL A 73 2.94 3.11 -1.59
C VAL A 73 3.82 1.91 -1.25
N GLY A 74 3.24 0.86 -0.66
CA GLY A 74 3.99 -0.35 -0.29
C GLY A 74 4.55 -1.13 -1.48
N ILE A 75 3.95 -1.00 -2.67
CA ILE A 75 4.47 -1.58 -3.91
C ILE A 75 5.37 -0.62 -4.72
N GLY A 76 5.69 0.55 -4.17
CA GLY A 76 6.61 1.52 -4.77
C GLY A 76 5.97 2.47 -5.78
N ALA A 77 4.67 2.73 -5.69
CA ALA A 77 4.01 3.69 -6.56
C ALA A 77 4.47 5.13 -6.24
N GLU A 78 4.95 5.83 -7.26
CA GLU A 78 5.31 7.24 -7.20
C GLU A 78 4.12 8.15 -7.53
N GLY A 79 4.11 9.37 -7.00
CA GLY A 79 3.04 10.36 -7.19
C GLY A 79 2.60 10.98 -5.88
N SER A 80 2.01 12.17 -5.94
CA SER A 80 1.56 12.94 -4.79
C SER A 80 0.16 12.51 -4.32
N THR A 81 -0.72 12.17 -5.27
CA THR A 81 -2.09 11.74 -5.02
C THR A 81 -2.30 10.26 -5.30
N LEU A 82 -3.39 9.67 -4.75
CA LEU A 82 -3.78 8.30 -5.08
C LEU A 82 -4.04 8.14 -6.58
N GLY A 83 -4.65 9.14 -7.23
CA GLY A 83 -4.93 9.12 -8.67
C GLY A 83 -3.67 9.09 -9.53
N GLU A 84 -2.64 9.83 -9.15
CA GLU A 84 -1.31 9.79 -9.78
C GLU A 84 -0.64 8.43 -9.56
N ARG A 85 -0.57 7.98 -8.30
CA ARG A 85 0.00 6.66 -7.95
C ARG A 85 -0.69 5.53 -8.72
N LEU A 86 -2.02 5.57 -8.81
CA LEU A 86 -2.80 4.60 -9.59
C LEU A 86 -2.46 4.68 -11.08
N SER A 87 -2.34 5.89 -11.64
CA SER A 87 -2.01 6.08 -13.05
C SER A 87 -0.62 5.56 -13.41
N ASN A 88 0.37 5.81 -12.54
CA ASN A 88 1.73 5.31 -12.70
C ASN A 88 1.80 3.78 -12.57
N MET A 89 0.91 3.18 -11.79
CA MET A 89 0.82 1.74 -11.58
C MET A 89 -0.20 1.04 -12.49
N ARG A 90 -0.68 1.68 -13.56
CA ARG A 90 -1.72 1.11 -14.44
C ARG A 90 -1.40 -0.31 -14.93
N ARG A 91 -0.14 -0.59 -15.26
CA ARG A 91 0.32 -1.89 -15.77
C ARG A 91 0.22 -3.05 -14.76
N TYR A 92 0.03 -2.75 -13.48
CA TYR A 92 -0.08 -3.73 -12.39
C TYR A 92 -1.51 -4.21 -12.14
N PHE A 93 -2.48 -3.64 -12.86
CA PHE A 93 -3.90 -3.98 -12.76
C PHE A 93 -4.43 -4.39 -14.13
N THR A 94 -5.48 -5.22 -14.15
CA THR A 94 -6.20 -5.46 -15.41
C THR A 94 -6.87 -4.18 -15.87
N LYS A 95 -7.23 -4.11 -17.16
CA LYS A 95 -7.93 -2.94 -17.71
C LYS A 95 -9.23 -2.68 -16.94
N GLU A 96 -9.93 -3.74 -16.57
CA GLU A 96 -11.20 -3.71 -15.85
C GLU A 96 -10.98 -3.21 -14.41
N ASP A 97 -10.07 -3.83 -13.65
CA ASP A 97 -9.74 -3.44 -12.28
C ASP A 97 -9.31 -1.96 -12.22
N TYR A 98 -8.51 -1.53 -13.20
CA TYR A 98 -8.05 -0.14 -13.30
C TYR A 98 -9.19 0.86 -13.48
N GLN A 99 -10.15 0.55 -14.35
CA GLN A 99 -11.30 1.43 -14.58
C GLN A 99 -12.21 1.48 -13.34
N GLU A 100 -12.47 0.34 -12.70
CA GLU A 100 -13.23 0.32 -11.45
C GLU A 100 -12.57 1.19 -10.36
N LEU A 101 -11.25 1.11 -10.21
CA LEU A 101 -10.49 1.94 -9.25
C LEU A 101 -10.58 3.43 -9.57
N ARG A 102 -10.52 3.80 -10.86
CA ARG A 102 -10.68 5.21 -11.26
C ARG A 102 -12.08 5.72 -10.91
N GLU A 103 -13.12 4.97 -11.21
CA GLU A 103 -14.50 5.36 -10.91
C GLU A 103 -14.75 5.43 -9.39
N ALA A 104 -14.21 4.48 -8.62
CA ALA A 104 -14.28 4.50 -7.16
C ALA A 104 -13.57 5.73 -6.57
N ASN A 105 -12.40 6.11 -7.12
CA ASN A 105 -11.67 7.30 -6.72
C ASN A 105 -12.44 8.59 -7.07
N ARG A 106 -13.06 8.65 -8.25
CA ARG A 106 -13.92 9.77 -8.64
C ARG A 106 -15.11 9.92 -7.68
N LEU A 107 -15.81 8.83 -7.37
CA LEU A 107 -16.92 8.85 -6.42
C LEU A 107 -16.49 9.32 -5.03
N ARG A 108 -15.32 8.89 -4.55
CA ARG A 108 -14.74 9.38 -3.29
C ARG A 108 -14.51 10.88 -3.34
N ASN A 109 -13.99 11.42 -4.44
CA ASN A 109 -13.74 12.86 -4.57
C ASN A 109 -15.04 13.64 -4.52
N ILE A 110 -16.08 13.20 -5.22
CA ILE A 110 -17.41 13.81 -5.17
C ILE A 110 -17.94 13.81 -3.73
N VAL A 111 -17.93 12.65 -3.07
CA VAL A 111 -18.46 12.51 -1.70
C VAL A 111 -17.74 13.41 -0.68
N VAL A 112 -16.44 13.67 -0.87
CA VAL A 112 -15.63 14.45 0.06
C VAL A 112 -15.64 15.95 -0.25
N HIS A 113 -15.66 16.33 -1.53
CA HIS A 113 -15.48 17.72 -1.97
C HIS A 113 -16.78 18.37 -2.47
N GLU A 114 -17.79 17.59 -2.81
CA GLU A 114 -19.08 18.05 -3.34
C GLU A 114 -20.24 17.50 -2.48
N PRO A 115 -20.41 17.98 -1.24
CA PRO A 115 -21.41 17.42 -0.30
C PRO A 115 -22.86 17.59 -0.78
N GLU A 116 -23.11 18.56 -1.65
CA GLU A 116 -24.42 18.82 -2.28
C GLU A 116 -24.80 17.78 -3.34
N THR A 117 -23.82 17.03 -3.87
CA THR A 117 -24.09 16.01 -4.89
C THR A 117 -24.79 14.80 -4.29
N VAL A 118 -25.93 14.42 -4.89
CA VAL A 118 -26.72 13.27 -4.43
C VAL A 118 -26.00 11.97 -4.78
N VAL A 119 -25.30 11.41 -3.78
CA VAL A 119 -24.68 10.08 -3.86
C VAL A 119 -25.40 9.11 -2.94
N TYR A 120 -25.84 7.97 -3.51
CA TYR A 120 -26.56 6.94 -2.78
C TYR A 120 -25.61 6.03 -1.98
N ALA A 121 -26.07 5.57 -0.82
CA ALA A 121 -25.31 4.65 0.04
C ALA A 121 -24.86 3.36 -0.70
N LYS A 122 -25.63 2.90 -1.69
CA LYS A 122 -25.27 1.74 -2.53
C LYS A 122 -24.01 2.02 -3.37
N GLN A 123 -23.87 3.21 -3.93
CA GLN A 123 -22.69 3.60 -4.73
C GLN A 123 -21.45 3.72 -3.84
N ILE A 124 -21.59 4.30 -2.64
CA ILE A 124 -20.52 4.38 -1.65
C ILE A 124 -20.05 2.98 -1.21
N LYS A 125 -21.01 2.08 -0.93
CA LYS A 125 -20.72 0.68 -0.59
C LYS A 125 -20.00 -0.05 -1.73
N HIS A 126 -20.40 0.21 -2.98
CA HIS A 126 -19.76 -0.36 -4.15
C HIS A 126 -18.31 0.15 -4.30
N ALA A 127 -18.07 1.46 -4.28
CA ALA A 127 -16.72 2.03 -4.36
C ALA A 127 -15.80 1.55 -3.23
N LYS A 128 -16.32 1.44 -1.99
CA LYS A 128 -15.59 0.78 -0.88
C LYS A 128 -15.18 -0.64 -1.28
N SER A 129 -16.11 -1.43 -1.81
CA SER A 129 -15.86 -2.82 -2.15
C SER A 129 -14.80 -2.98 -3.25
N VAL A 130 -14.78 -2.08 -4.23
CA VAL A 130 -13.77 -2.05 -5.31
C VAL A 130 -12.37 -1.91 -4.73
N PHE A 131 -12.11 -0.88 -3.92
CA PHE A 131 -10.80 -0.67 -3.28
C PHE A 131 -10.35 -1.89 -2.47
N LEU A 132 -11.25 -2.44 -1.66
CA LEU A 132 -10.91 -3.57 -0.80
C LEU A 132 -10.69 -4.88 -1.57
N ASN A 133 -11.56 -5.18 -2.54
CA ASN A 133 -11.50 -6.44 -3.27
C ASN A 133 -10.27 -6.49 -4.19
N ILE A 134 -9.98 -5.41 -4.90
CA ILE A 134 -8.82 -5.34 -5.78
C ILE A 134 -7.52 -5.36 -4.97
N ALA A 135 -7.46 -4.65 -3.83
CA ALA A 135 -6.30 -4.74 -2.94
C ALA A 135 -6.06 -6.17 -2.42
N VAL A 136 -7.12 -6.85 -1.99
CA VAL A 136 -7.04 -8.24 -1.52
C VAL A 136 -6.65 -9.19 -2.66
N LYS A 137 -7.21 -9.00 -3.85
CA LYS A 137 -6.88 -9.78 -5.06
C LYS A 137 -5.39 -9.62 -5.36
N TYR A 138 -4.89 -8.38 -5.42
CA TYR A 138 -3.48 -8.10 -5.67
C TYR A 138 -2.57 -8.79 -4.64
N LEU A 139 -2.85 -8.65 -3.34
CA LEU A 139 -2.02 -9.24 -2.28
C LEU A 139 -2.03 -10.77 -2.25
N LYS A 140 -3.01 -11.43 -2.88
CA LYS A 140 -3.08 -12.90 -2.96
C LYS A 140 -2.29 -13.50 -4.13
N HIS A 141 -2.03 -12.72 -5.17
CA HIS A 141 -1.43 -13.18 -6.43
C HIS A 141 0.02 -12.69 -6.62
N GLN A 142 0.67 -12.24 -5.54
CA GLN A 142 2.06 -11.77 -5.47
C GLN A 142 2.87 -12.65 -4.52
#